data_AF-L8JFU9-F1
#
_entry.id   AF-L8JFU9-F1
#
_cell.length_a   1.000
_cell.length_b   1.000
_cell.length_c   1.000
_cell.angle_alpha   90.00
_cell.angle_beta   90.00
_cell.angle_gamma   90.00
#
_symmetry.space_group_name_H-M   'P 1'
#
loop_
_entity.id
_entity.type
_entity.pdbx_description
1 polymer ?
#
loop_
_entity_poly.entity_id
_entity_poly.type
_entity_poly.pdbx_seq_one_letter_code
_entity_poly.pdbx_strand_id
1 'polypeptide(L)'
;MPRFKRIIAHAFGRCNEEVLQALLKLLKPFTINFFCTDDFRVYSSNLQAEKHITGKLFTQRIERQNLTLRTRLKRLNRKTIGFSKSEEMHDKVIGTFIERELYRC
;
A
#
# COMPACT_ATOMS: atom_id res chain seq x y z
N MET A 1 -5.45 -18.13 -7.38
CA MET A 1 -5.51 -16.73 -6.90
C MET A 1 -5.45 -16.74 -5.37
N PRO A 2 -4.55 -15.98 -4.72
CA PRO A 2 -4.46 -15.96 -3.26
C PRO A 2 -5.84 -15.69 -2.65
N ARG A 3 -6.27 -16.61 -1.78
CA ARG A 3 -7.67 -16.79 -1.35
C ARG A 3 -8.19 -15.67 -0.44
N PHE A 4 -7.31 -14.87 0.14
CA PHE A 4 -7.66 -13.88 1.17
C PHE A 4 -7.71 -12.44 0.63
N LYS A 5 -8.80 -11.72 0.96
CA LYS A 5 -9.07 -10.31 0.60
C LYS A 5 -8.52 -9.33 1.64
N ARG A 6 -7.41 -9.65 2.31
CA ARG A 6 -6.97 -8.87 3.47
C ARG A 6 -5.78 -8.01 3.11
N ILE A 7 -5.92 -6.69 3.26
CA ILE A 7 -4.73 -5.83 3.38
C ILE A 7 -4.17 -6.09 4.76
N ILE A 8 -2.85 -6.26 4.87
CA ILE A 8 -2.19 -6.59 6.16
C ILE A 8 -1.20 -5.51 6.62
N ALA A 9 -0.75 -4.65 5.70
CA ALA A 9 0.15 -3.54 5.99
C ALA A 9 -0.03 -2.43 4.94
N HIS A 10 0.29 -1.19 5.30
CA HIS A 10 0.38 -0.04 4.40
C HIS A 10 1.50 0.88 4.88
N ALA A 11 2.08 1.64 3.97
CA ALA A 11 3.06 2.69 4.27
C ALA A 11 2.76 3.91 3.39
N PHE A 12 2.88 5.11 3.96
CA PHE A 12 2.74 6.37 3.25
C PHE A 12 4.09 6.83 2.71
N GLY A 13 4.06 7.55 1.58
CA GLY A 13 5.23 8.17 0.98
C GLY A 13 5.34 7.93 -0.53
N ARG A 14 6.50 8.29 -1.08
CA ARG A 14 6.81 8.08 -2.50
C ARG A 14 7.12 6.60 -2.77
N CYS A 15 6.95 6.16 -4.00
CA CYS A 15 7.38 4.83 -4.41
C CYS A 15 8.92 4.80 -4.51
N ASN A 16 9.60 4.64 -3.37
CA ASN A 16 11.05 4.60 -3.24
C ASN A 16 11.48 3.47 -2.29
N GLU A 17 12.78 3.29 -2.17
CA GLU A 17 13.39 2.23 -1.34
C GLU A 17 13.04 2.39 0.14
N GLU A 18 13.07 3.62 0.67
CA GLU A 18 12.77 3.90 2.07
C GLU A 18 11.36 3.44 2.47
N VAL A 19 10.36 3.76 1.65
CA VAL A 19 8.96 3.37 1.90
C VAL A 19 8.77 1.86 1.71
N LEU A 20 9.47 1.24 0.75
CA LEU A 20 9.46 -0.20 0.60
C LEU A 20 10.04 -0.89 1.85
N GLN A 21 11.17 -0.42 2.38
CA GLN A 21 11.78 -0.97 3.58
C GLN A 21 10.87 -0.80 4.81
N ALA A 22 10.20 0.35 4.94
CA ALA A 22 9.18 0.55 5.97
C ALA A 22 8.04 -0.47 5.85
N LEU A 23 7.55 -0.72 4.64
CA LEU A 23 6.51 -1.73 4.39
C LEU A 23 7.01 -3.15 4.72
N LEU A 24 8.22 -3.53 4.29
CA LEU A 24 8.81 -4.83 4.58
C LEU A 24 9.00 -5.06 6.08
N LYS A 25 9.35 -4.01 6.84
CA LYS A 25 9.43 -4.08 8.31
C LYS A 25 8.08 -4.41 8.94
N LEU A 26 6.98 -3.81 8.44
CA LEU A 26 5.62 -4.13 8.90
C LEU A 26 5.20 -5.56 8.53
N LEU A 27 5.72 -6.09 7.42
CA LEU A 27 5.43 -7.44 6.94
C LEU A 27 6.25 -8.54 7.62
N LYS A 28 7.32 -8.19 8.35
CA LYS A 28 8.23 -9.13 9.02
C LYS A 28 7.54 -10.18 9.93
N PRO A 29 6.45 -9.87 10.65
CA PRO A 29 5.73 -10.88 11.45
C PRO A 29 4.96 -11.93 10.63
N PHE A 30 4.80 -11.74 9.32
CA PHE A 30 4.02 -12.62 8.46
C PHE A 30 4.93 -13.54 7.64
N THR A 31 4.54 -14.80 7.52
CA THR A 31 5.21 -15.74 6.59
C THR A 31 4.74 -15.48 5.17
N ILE A 32 5.53 -14.71 4.41
CA ILE A 32 5.27 -14.38 3.00
C ILE A 32 6.14 -15.26 2.10
N ASN A 33 5.49 -16.11 1.30
CA ASN A 33 6.19 -17.00 0.38
C ASN A 33 6.60 -16.29 -0.91
N PHE A 34 5.73 -15.42 -1.44
CA PHE A 34 5.96 -14.73 -2.70
C PHE A 34 5.49 -13.28 -2.64
N PHE A 35 6.22 -12.41 -3.32
CA PHE A 35 5.84 -11.02 -3.59
C PHE A 35 5.50 -10.90 -5.08
N CYS A 36 4.30 -10.40 -5.38
CA CYS A 36 3.89 -10.11 -6.74
C CYS A 36 3.85 -8.60 -6.97
N THR A 37 4.68 -8.08 -7.86
CA THR A 37 4.77 -6.64 -8.15
C THR A 37 4.88 -6.38 -9.66
N ASP A 38 4.82 -5.11 -10.05
CA ASP A 38 5.28 -4.66 -11.36
C ASP A 38 6.82 -4.71 -11.46
N ASP A 39 7.37 -4.34 -12.61
CA ASP A 39 8.80 -4.40 -12.92
C ASP A 39 9.59 -3.20 -12.37
N PHE A 40 9.03 -2.46 -11.41
CA PHE A 40 9.69 -1.28 -10.87
C PHE A 40 10.98 -1.65 -10.13
N ARG A 41 12.08 -0.97 -10.50
CA ARG A 41 13.46 -1.28 -10.08
C ARG A 41 13.65 -1.41 -8.57
N VAL A 42 12.90 -0.65 -7.79
CA VAL A 42 12.98 -0.68 -6.33
C VAL A 42 12.63 -2.07 -5.79
N TYR A 43 11.63 -2.75 -6.37
CA TYR A 43 11.25 -4.10 -5.95
C TYR A 43 12.31 -5.13 -6.35
N SER A 44 12.77 -5.12 -7.60
CA SER A 44 13.76 -6.08 -8.09
C SER A 44 15.12 -5.95 -7.40
N SER A 45 15.46 -4.76 -6.88
CA SER A 45 16.72 -4.54 -6.16
C SER A 45 16.64 -4.93 -4.67
N ASN A 46 15.44 -5.00 -4.08
CA ASN A 46 15.24 -5.18 -2.64
C ASN A 46 14.58 -6.52 -2.25
N LEU A 47 13.89 -7.18 -3.19
CA LEU A 47 13.24 -8.47 -2.96
C LEU A 47 14.13 -9.62 -3.41
N GLN A 48 14.06 -10.75 -2.70
CA GLN A 48 14.76 -11.97 -3.12
C GLN A 48 14.18 -12.48 -4.44
N ALA A 49 15.02 -12.64 -5.47
CA ALA A 49 14.61 -13.04 -6.81
C ALA A 49 13.78 -14.34 -6.82
N GLU A 50 14.13 -15.31 -5.98
CA GLU A 50 13.41 -16.60 -5.84
C GLU A 50 11.96 -16.46 -5.34
N LYS A 51 11.67 -15.37 -4.61
CA LYS A 51 10.34 -15.08 -4.05
C LYS A 51 9.61 -13.98 -4.81
N HIS A 52 10.24 -13.38 -5.82
CA HIS A 52 9.71 -12.21 -6.51
C HIS A 52 9.14 -12.62 -7.87
N ILE A 53 7.82 -12.46 -8.00
CA ILE A 53 7.09 -12.70 -9.24
C ILE A 53 6.73 -11.35 -9.86
N THR A 54 7.41 -11.00 -10.95
CA THR A 54 7.16 -9.76 -11.69
C THR A 54 6.11 -9.98 -12.76
N GLY A 55 5.11 -9.11 -12.82
CA GLY A 55 4.15 -9.06 -13.93
C GLY A 55 2.70 -8.81 -13.51
N LYS A 56 1.84 -8.62 -14.51
CA LYS A 56 0.45 -8.16 -14.30
C LYS A 56 -0.54 -9.22 -13.85
N LEU A 57 -0.18 -10.50 -13.95
CA LEU A 57 -1.12 -11.60 -13.70
C LEU A 57 -1.70 -11.57 -12.28
N PHE A 58 -0.89 -11.15 -11.30
CA PHE A 58 -1.26 -11.16 -9.88
C PHE A 58 -1.42 -9.76 -9.27
N THR A 59 -1.19 -8.67 -10.01
CA THR A 59 -1.23 -7.29 -9.49
C THR A 59 -2.57 -6.59 -9.70
N GLN A 60 -3.41 -7.05 -10.64
CA GLN A 60 -4.70 -6.40 -10.98
C GLN A 60 -5.57 -6.08 -9.75
N ARG A 61 -5.54 -6.96 -8.75
CA ARG A 61 -6.32 -6.79 -7.52
C ARG A 61 -5.84 -5.62 -6.68
N ILE A 62 -4.54 -5.55 -6.38
CA ILE A 62 -3.99 -4.47 -5.55
C ILE A 62 -4.07 -3.14 -6.30
N GLU A 63 -3.90 -3.15 -7.62
CA GLU A 63 -4.13 -1.99 -8.49
C GLU A 63 -5.57 -1.47 -8.36
N ARG A 64 -6.58 -2.34 -8.42
CA ARG A 64 -7.99 -1.95 -8.25
C ARG A 64 -8.30 -1.44 -6.83
N GLN A 65 -7.68 -2.02 -5.80
CA GLN A 65 -7.81 -1.54 -4.43
C GLN A 65 -7.21 -0.13 -4.28
N ASN A 66 -6.00 0.09 -4.82
CA ASN A 66 -5.35 1.39 -4.83
C ASN A 66 -6.15 2.45 -5.61
N LEU A 67 -6.75 2.07 -6.75
CA LEU A 67 -7.62 2.95 -7.52
C LEU A 67 -8.87 3.37 -6.71
N THR A 68 -9.48 2.42 -6.02
CA THR A 68 -10.65 2.66 -5.16
C THR A 68 -10.28 3.59 -4.00
N LEU A 69 -9.14 3.34 -3.34
CA LEU A 69 -8.62 4.18 -2.26
C LEU A 69 -8.38 5.61 -2.75
N ARG A 70 -7.65 5.81 -3.85
CA ARG A 70 -7.41 7.14 -4.46
C ARG A 70 -8.71 7.88 -4.76
N THR A 71 -9.71 7.17 -5.27
CA THR A 71 -11.02 7.76 -5.58
C THR A 71 -11.74 8.23 -4.32
N ARG A 72 -11.72 7.45 -3.25
CA ARG A 72 -12.34 7.82 -1.97
C ARG A 72 -11.61 8.97 -1.29
N LEU A 73 -10.27 8.98 -1.33
CA LEU A 73 -9.44 10.02 -0.74
C LEU A 73 -9.44 11.33 -1.55
N LYS A 74 -9.89 11.34 -2.81
CA LYS A 74 -9.90 12.54 -3.69
C LYS A 74 -10.54 13.76 -3.04
N ARG A 75 -11.53 13.58 -2.16
CA ARG A 75 -12.19 14.69 -1.46
C ARG A 75 -11.33 15.32 -0.36
N LEU A 76 -10.42 14.58 0.28
CA LEU A 76 -9.53 15.09 1.32
C LEU A 76 -8.55 16.15 0.78
N ASN A 77 -8.19 16.06 -0.50
CA ASN A 77 -7.31 17.03 -1.16
C ASN A 77 -8.02 18.38 -1.48
N ARG A 78 -9.32 18.50 -1.22
CA ARG A 78 -10.04 19.77 -1.44
C ARG A 78 -9.77 20.71 -0.26
N LYS A 79 -9.23 21.89 -0.53
CA LYS A 79 -8.96 22.94 0.47
C LYS A 79 -10.25 23.64 0.91
N THR A 80 -11.09 22.94 1.68
CA THR A 80 -12.32 23.48 2.29
C THR A 80 -12.08 23.82 3.77
N ILE A 81 -13.12 24.22 4.51
CA ILE A 81 -13.05 24.64 5.93
C ILE A 81 -12.37 23.58 6.83
N GLY A 82 -12.55 22.29 6.54
CA GLY A 82 -11.95 21.20 7.31
C GLY A 82 -10.53 20.79 6.87
N PHE A 83 -9.90 21.53 5.95
CA PHE A 83 -8.59 21.16 5.41
C PHE A 83 -7.45 21.57 6.37
N SER A 84 -6.67 20.59 6.81
CA SER A 84 -5.44 20.83 7.57
C SER A 84 -4.26 21.11 6.63
N LYS A 85 -3.34 21.99 7.03
CA LYS A 85 -2.05 22.19 6.34
C LYS A 85 -0.96 21.21 6.79
N SER A 86 -1.18 20.50 7.91
CA SER A 86 -0.22 19.54 8.46
C SER A 86 -0.32 18.20 7.73
N GLU A 87 0.81 17.74 7.18
CA GLU A 87 0.94 16.41 6.56
C GLU A 87 0.67 15.29 7.58
N GLU A 88 1.16 15.44 8.81
CA GLU A 88 0.91 14.48 9.90
C GLU A 88 -0.59 14.28 10.17
N MET A 89 -1.38 15.36 10.07
CA MET A 89 -2.83 15.25 10.22
C MET A 89 -3.48 14.51 9.06
N HIS A 90 -3.00 14.70 7.83
CA HIS A 90 -3.47 13.93 6.68
C HIS A 90 -3.13 12.45 6.84
N ASP A 91 -1.89 12.12 7.23
CA ASP A 91 -1.46 10.74 7.45
C ASP A 91 -2.30 10.04 8.52
N LYS A 92 -2.59 10.72 9.65
CA LYS A 92 -3.47 10.17 10.70
C LYS A 92 -4.89 9.91 10.21
N VAL A 93 -5.48 10.86 9.49
CA VAL A 93 -6.85 10.74 8.97
C VAL A 93 -6.94 9.63 7.92
N ILE A 94 -5.98 9.57 6.99
CA ILE A 94 -5.94 8.54 5.94
C ILE A 94 -5.64 7.18 6.56
N GLY A 95 -4.70 7.09 7.51
CA GLY A 95 -4.39 5.87 8.25
C GLY A 95 -5.61 5.31 8.97
N THR A 96 -6.30 6.14 9.75
CA THR A 96 -7.56 5.76 10.44
C THR A 96 -8.62 5.26 9.46
N PHE A 97 -8.72 5.89 8.29
CA PHE A 97 -9.64 5.48 7.23
C PHE A 97 -9.27 4.10 6.66
N ILE A 98 -7.99 3.88 6.33
CA ILE A 98 -7.49 2.58 5.85
C ILE A 98 -7.75 1.49 6.89
N GLU A 99 -7.48 1.75 8.17
CA GLU A 99 -7.71 0.79 9.25
C GLU A 99 -9.17 0.37 9.37
N ARG A 100 -10.10 1.33 9.26
CA ARG A 100 -11.55 1.04 9.36
C ARG A 100 -12.06 0.27 8.15
N GLU A 101 -11.60 0.63 6.96
CA GLU A 101 -12.20 0.19 5.69
C GLU A 101 -11.51 -1.02 5.05
N LEU A 102 -10.22 -1.21 5.30
CA LEU A 102 -9.39 -2.19 4.60
C LEU A 102 -8.82 -3.30 5.52
N TYR A 103 -8.76 -3.07 6.84
CA TYR A 103 -8.28 -4.08 7.80
C TYR A 103 -9.37 -4.87 8.52
N ARG A 104 -10.62 -4.38 8.54
CA ARG A 104 -11.76 -5.03 9.22
C ARG A 104 -12.50 -6.09 8.39
N CYS A 105 -11.86 -6.68 7.38
CA CYS A 105 -12.41 -7.80 6.60
C CYS A 105 -12.49 -9.10 7.40
#